data_AF-A0A915N7B4-F1
#
_entry.id   AF-A0A915N7B4-F1
#
_cell.length_a   1.000
_cell.length_b   1.000
_cell.length_c   1.000
_cell.angle_alpha   90.00
_cell.angle_beta   90.00
_cell.angle_gamma   90.00
#
_symmetry.space_group_name_H-M   'P 1'
#
loop_
_entity.id
_entity.type
_entity.pdbx_description
1 polymer ?
#
loop_
_entity_poly.entity_id
_entity_poly.type
_entity_poly.pdbx_seq_one_letter_code
_entity_poly.pdbx_strand_id
1 'polypeptide(L)'
;MPKSKRDKIVSLTKVKKKTKETKGKLIEEVRECLSKYNNLFVFSTANLRSNILIKIRQHFKQNSRIFYGRNGVMAVALGKTPEQEVENGLYNVSQMLKGPCGLMFTNEKKNNICK
;
A
#
# COMPACT_ATOMS: atom_id res chain seq x y z
N MET A 1 3.68 14.03 42.17
CA MET A 1 2.69 14.81 41.38
C MET A 1 2.91 14.55 39.89
N PRO A 2 1.90 14.09 39.13
CA PRO A 2 2.06 13.95 37.69
C PRO A 2 2.24 15.36 37.08
N LYS A 3 3.48 15.65 36.69
CA LYS A 3 3.88 16.95 36.14
C LYS A 3 3.15 17.21 34.81
N SER A 4 2.26 18.21 34.82
CA SER A 4 1.63 18.84 33.66
C SER A 4 0.91 17.89 32.69
N LYS A 5 -0.31 17.47 33.04
CA LYS A 5 -1.25 16.87 32.09
C LYS A 5 -2.05 18.01 31.46
N ARG A 6 -1.77 18.34 30.20
CA ARG A 6 -2.51 19.38 29.47
C ARG A 6 -3.88 18.86 29.06
N ASP A 7 -4.90 19.73 29.12
CA ASP A 7 -6.22 19.40 28.62
C ASP A 7 -6.19 19.13 27.12
N LYS A 8 -6.83 18.02 26.73
CA LYS A 8 -6.94 17.58 25.36
C LYS A 8 -8.36 17.79 24.90
N ILE A 9 -8.55 18.63 23.89
CA ILE A 9 -9.86 18.86 23.26
C ILE A 9 -10.35 17.53 22.68
N VAL A 10 -11.46 17.01 23.21
CA VAL A 10 -12.10 15.77 22.74
C VAL A 10 -13.21 16.15 21.76
N SER A 11 -13.08 15.71 20.51
CA SER A 11 -14.10 15.89 19.48
C SER A 11 -15.18 14.81 19.55
N LEU A 12 -16.46 15.17 19.51
CA LEU A 12 -17.62 14.26 19.50
C LEU A 12 -17.91 13.65 18.10
N THR A 13 -16.95 13.69 17.18
CA THR A 13 -17.12 13.19 15.82
C THR A 13 -17.28 11.67 15.80
N LYS A 14 -18.15 11.15 14.92
CA LYS A 14 -18.37 9.70 14.72
C LYS A 14 -17.13 8.93 14.22
N VAL A 15 -16.12 9.63 13.70
CA VAL A 15 -14.95 9.01 13.05
C VAL A 15 -13.97 8.46 14.08
N LYS A 16 -13.80 7.14 14.08
CA LYS A 16 -12.78 6.45 14.89
C LYS A 16 -11.41 6.49 14.20
N LYS A 17 -10.36 6.49 15.00
CA LYS A 17 -8.98 6.41 14.48
C LYS A 17 -8.75 5.05 13.81
N LYS A 18 -7.96 5.04 12.73
CA LYS A 18 -7.53 3.80 12.09
C LYS A 18 -6.57 3.03 13.01
N THR A 19 -7.02 1.89 13.51
CA THR A 19 -6.29 1.03 14.46
C THR A 19 -5.29 0.11 13.75
N LYS A 20 -4.39 -0.52 14.50
CA LYS A 20 -3.40 -1.50 14.02
C LYS A 20 -4.04 -2.61 13.16
N GLU A 21 -5.24 -3.05 13.51
CA GLU A 21 -6.00 -4.06 12.75
C GLU A 21 -6.21 -3.67 11.29
N THR A 22 -6.55 -2.41 11.00
CA THR A 22 -6.73 -1.95 9.62
C THR A 22 -5.45 -2.02 8.79
N LYS A 23 -4.29 -1.87 9.44
CA LYS A 23 -2.98 -2.06 8.80
C LYS A 23 -2.67 -3.54 8.61
N GLY A 24 -3.07 -4.40 9.55
CA GLY A 24 -2.96 -5.86 9.42
C GLY A 24 -3.75 -6.38 8.23
N LYS A 25 -5.02 -5.97 8.10
CA LYS A 25 -5.87 -6.32 6.96
C LYS A 25 -5.26 -5.89 5.63
N LEU A 26 -4.65 -4.71 5.57
CA LEU A 26 -3.96 -4.25 4.36
C LEU A 26 -2.77 -5.15 3.99
N ILE A 27 -2.02 -5.65 4.98
CA ILE A 27 -0.90 -6.57 4.75
C ILE A 27 -1.41 -7.91 4.22
N GLU A 28 -2.48 -8.44 4.81
CA GLU A 28 -3.13 -9.67 4.37
C GLU A 28 -3.65 -9.54 2.93
N GLU A 29 -4.38 -8.46 2.62
CA GLU A 29 -4.85 -8.19 1.25
C GLU A 29 -3.72 -8.14 0.22
N VAL A 30 -2.57 -7.54 0.57
CA VAL A 30 -1.41 -7.48 -0.31
C VAL A 30 -0.81 -8.87 -0.52
N ARG A 31 -0.71 -9.68 0.54
CA ARG A 31 -0.21 -11.07 0.45
C ARG A 31 -1.12 -11.96 -0.38
N GLU A 32 -2.43 -11.80 -0.27
CA GLU A 32 -3.38 -12.47 -1.15
C GLU A 32 -3.27 -12.01 -2.61
N CYS A 33 -2.94 -10.74 -2.85
CA CYS A 33 -2.76 -10.26 -4.21
C CYS A 33 -1.46 -10.79 -4.83
N LEU A 34 -0.40 -11.01 -4.04
CA LEU A 34 0.82 -11.65 -4.53
C LEU A 34 0.53 -13.05 -5.09
N SER A 35 -0.28 -13.86 -4.40
CA SER A 35 -0.63 -15.21 -4.89
C SER A 35 -1.61 -15.23 -6.06
N LYS A 36 -2.43 -14.18 -6.22
CA LYS A 36 -3.47 -14.08 -7.27
C LYS A 36 -2.97 -13.48 -8.58
N TYR A 37 -1.93 -12.65 -8.53
CA TYR A 37 -1.47 -11.88 -9.69
C TYR A 37 -0.02 -12.21 -10.04
N ASN A 38 0.24 -12.37 -11.33
CA ASN A 38 1.56 -12.77 -11.81
C ASN A 38 2.57 -11.61 -11.86
N ASN A 39 2.10 -10.37 -12.02
CA ASN A 39 2.97 -9.21 -12.17
C ASN A 39 2.76 -8.18 -11.06
N LEU A 40 3.88 -7.67 -10.55
CA LEU A 40 3.95 -6.58 -9.58
C LEU A 40 4.67 -5.37 -10.19
N PHE A 41 4.03 -4.20 -10.11
CA PHE A 41 4.57 -2.93 -10.55
C PHE A 41 4.66 -1.94 -9.39
N VAL A 42 5.78 -1.22 -9.31
CA VAL A 42 5.96 -0.06 -8.43
C VAL A 42 5.82 1.20 -9.27
N PHE A 43 4.98 2.12 -8.83
CA PHE A 43 4.86 3.44 -9.46
C PHE A 43 5.15 4.54 -8.44
N SER A 44 5.80 5.60 -8.91
CA SER A 44 6.06 6.81 -8.12
C SER A 44 5.23 7.97 -8.68
N THR A 45 4.66 8.77 -7.79
CA THR A 45 3.73 9.85 -8.17
C THR A 45 4.02 11.10 -7.36
N ALA A 46 4.34 12.22 -8.01
CA ALA A 46 4.66 13.45 -7.29
C ALA A 46 3.43 14.16 -6.71
N ASN A 47 2.30 14.20 -7.44
CA ASN A 47 1.13 15.03 -7.09
C ASN A 47 -0.20 14.28 -7.31
N LEU A 48 -0.37 13.14 -6.65
CA LEU A 48 -1.60 12.36 -6.75
C LEU A 48 -2.73 12.97 -5.91
N ARG A 49 -3.85 13.32 -6.55
CA ARG A 49 -5.11 13.62 -5.86
C ARG A 49 -6.00 12.38 -5.81
N SER A 50 -6.85 12.32 -4.78
CA SER A 50 -7.82 11.23 -4.58
C SER A 50 -8.67 10.95 -5.82
N ASN A 51 -9.14 11.99 -6.51
CA ASN A 51 -10.02 11.85 -7.69
C ASN A 51 -9.32 11.13 -8.85
N ILE A 52 -8.04 11.44 -9.08
CA ILE A 52 -7.25 10.80 -10.15
C ILE A 52 -7.02 9.34 -9.79
N LEU A 53 -6.67 9.05 -8.54
CA LEU A 53 -6.47 7.68 -8.07
C LEU A 53 -7.75 6.84 -8.17
N ILE A 54 -8.92 7.43 -7.90
CA ILE A 54 -10.21 6.76 -8.08
C ILE A 54 -10.44 6.43 -9.55
N LYS A 55 -10.17 7.36 -10.48
CA LYS A 55 -10.29 7.10 -11.92
C LYS A 55 -9.37 5.96 -12.37
N ILE A 56 -8.10 5.99 -11.96
CA ILE A 56 -7.14 4.92 -12.29
C ILE A 56 -7.64 3.57 -11.76
N ARG A 57 -8.12 3.51 -10.51
CA ARG A 57 -8.70 2.29 -9.95
C ARG A 57 -9.94 1.79 -10.71
N GLN A 58 -10.76 2.68 -11.24
CA GLN A 58 -11.92 2.32 -12.05
C GLN A 58 -11.50 1.73 -13.40
N HIS A 59 -10.52 2.34 -14.08
CA HIS A 59 -9.99 1.83 -15.34
C HIS A 59 -9.41 0.42 -15.21
N PHE A 60 -8.69 0.14 -14.12
CA PHE A 60 -8.03 -1.14 -13.92
C PHE A 60 -8.82 -2.15 -13.07
N LYS A 61 -10.10 -1.88 -12.77
CA LYS A 61 -10.90 -2.65 -11.80
C LYS A 61 -11.02 -4.14 -12.12
N GLN A 62 -11.00 -4.51 -13.39
CA GLN A 62 -11.22 -5.89 -13.83
C GLN A 62 -9.94 -6.73 -13.74
N ASN A 63 -8.79 -6.15 -14.09
CA ASN A 63 -7.56 -6.92 -14.32
C ASN A 63 -6.44 -6.61 -13.33
N SER A 64 -6.59 -5.57 -12.51
CA SER A 64 -5.51 -5.13 -11.61
C SER A 64 -6.00 -4.60 -10.26
N ARG A 65 -5.12 -4.69 -9.26
CA ARG A 65 -5.34 -4.16 -7.91
C ARG A 65 -4.27 -3.13 -7.59
N ILE A 66 -4.70 -1.91 -7.26
CA ILE A 66 -3.79 -0.79 -6.94
C ILE A 66 -3.84 -0.46 -5.46
N PHE A 67 -2.69 -0.58 -4.80
CA PHE A 67 -2.47 -0.19 -3.42
C PHE A 67 -1.67 1.11 -3.35
N TYR A 68 -2.21 2.06 -2.59
CA TYR A 68 -1.53 3.31 -2.29
C TYR A 68 -1.69 3.55 -0.79
N GLY A 69 -0.60 3.46 -0.06
CA GLY A 69 -0.60 3.45 1.40
C GLY A 69 0.78 3.79 1.93
N ARG A 70 0.98 3.58 3.24
CA ARG A 70 2.28 3.85 3.86
C ARG A 70 3.31 2.84 3.35
N ASN A 71 4.39 3.31 2.75
CA ASN A 71 5.47 2.47 2.22
C ASN A 71 5.98 1.45 3.25
N GLY A 72 6.11 1.85 4.51
CA GLY A 72 6.56 0.94 5.57
C GLY A 72 5.62 -0.25 5.81
N VAL A 73 4.31 -0.11 5.57
CA VAL A 73 3.36 -1.23 5.68
C VAL A 73 3.47 -2.13 4.45
N MET A 74 3.61 -1.54 3.26
CA MET A 74 3.80 -2.28 2.01
C MET A 74 5.10 -3.07 1.99
N ALA A 75 6.19 -2.48 2.47
CA ALA A 75 7.49 -3.15 2.58
C ALA A 75 7.44 -4.34 3.56
N VAL A 76 6.66 -4.26 4.64
CA VAL A 76 6.45 -5.41 5.54
C VAL A 76 5.61 -6.50 4.87
N ALA A 77 4.67 -6.12 4.01
CA ALA A 77 3.86 -7.09 3.29
C ALA A 77 4.68 -7.91 2.28
N LEU A 78 5.64 -7.25 1.59
CA LEU A 78 6.54 -7.87 0.61
C LEU A 78 7.70 -8.65 1.24
N GLY A 79 8.23 -8.16 2.37
CA GLY A 79 9.44 -8.68 3.00
C GLY A 79 10.52 -7.60 3.09
N LYS A 80 10.96 -7.30 4.32
CA LYS A 80 12.04 -6.33 4.58
C LYS A 80 13.42 -6.95 4.62
N THR A 81 13.50 -8.26 4.77
CA THR A 81 14.73 -9.04 4.81
C THR A 81 14.53 -10.25 3.90
N PRO A 82 15.61 -10.82 3.34
CA PRO A 82 15.53 -11.97 2.46
C PRO A 82 14.83 -13.19 3.10
N GLU A 83 14.97 -13.33 4.41
CA GLU A 83 14.34 -14.40 5.20
C GLU A 83 12.82 -14.25 5.35
N GLN A 84 12.28 -13.04 5.18
CA GLN A 84 10.86 -12.72 5.34
C GLN A 84 10.16 -12.47 4.01
N GLU A 85 10.82 -12.77 2.90
CA GLU A 85 10.23 -12.65 1.57
C GLU A 85 9.14 -13.69 1.35
N VAL A 86 8.00 -13.26 0.79
CA VAL A 86 6.92 -14.18 0.42
C VAL A 86 7.30 -14.96 -0.85
N GLU A 87 8.00 -14.31 -1.77
CA GLU A 87 8.54 -14.86 -3.00
C GLU A 87 9.94 -14.28 -3.25
N ASN A 88 10.78 -15.07 -3.92
CA ASN A 88 12.16 -14.69 -4.21
C ASN A 88 12.23 -13.41 -5.05
N GLY A 89 12.91 -12.39 -4.54
CA GLY A 89 13.20 -11.13 -5.23
C GLY A 89 12.32 -9.95 -4.81
N LEU A 90 11.35 -10.15 -3.91
CA LEU A 90 10.47 -9.09 -3.39
C LEU A 90 11.19 -8.11 -2.45
N TYR A 91 12.30 -8.52 -1.83
CA TYR A 91 13.12 -7.62 -1.03
C TYR A 91 13.67 -6.45 -1.86
N ASN A 92 14.08 -6.72 -3.11
CA ASN A 92 14.58 -5.67 -3.99
C ASN A 92 13.49 -4.64 -4.28
N VAL A 93 12.25 -5.10 -4.46
CA VAL A 93 11.08 -4.24 -4.66
C VAL A 93 10.79 -3.41 -3.42
N SER A 94 10.93 -3.99 -2.22
CA SER A 94 10.70 -3.26 -0.97
C SER A 94 11.71 -2.13 -0.74
N GLN A 95 12.95 -2.28 -1.22
CA GLN A 95 13.98 -1.22 -1.21
C GLN A 95 13.66 -0.05 -2.16
N MET A 96 12.92 -0.30 -3.24
CA MET A 96 12.53 0.73 -4.20
C MET A 96 11.39 1.62 -3.71
N LEU A 97 10.70 1.24 -2.61
CA LEU A 97 9.58 1.99 -2.05
C LEU A 97 10.01 3.25 -1.28
N LYS A 98 10.54 4.26 -1.99
CA LYS A 98 10.99 5.54 -1.43
C LYS A 98 10.16 6.71 -1.96
N GLY A 99 9.61 7.53 -1.07
CA GLY A 99 8.79 8.68 -1.44
C GLY A 99 7.32 8.31 -1.72
N PRO A 100 6.57 9.13 -2.47
CA PRO A 100 5.17 8.87 -2.78
C PRO A 100 5.03 7.75 -3.82
N CYS A 101 5.03 6.51 -3.33
CA CYS A 101 4.97 5.30 -4.14
C CYS A 101 3.70 4.48 -3.88
N GLY A 102 3.27 3.77 -4.90
CA GLY A 102 2.21 2.76 -4.83
C GLY A 102 2.62 1.45 -5.47
N LEU A 103 1.83 0.42 -5.17
CA LEU A 103 1.96 -0.91 -5.76
C LEU A 103 0.75 -1.17 -6.66
N MET A 104 1.00 -1.82 -7.79
CA MET A 104 -0.04 -2.30 -8.69
C MET A 104 0.21 -3.76 -9.02
N PHE A 105 -0.77 -4.60 -8.74
CA PHE A 105 -0.81 -6.01 -9.08
C PHE A 105 -1.65 -6.18 -10.32
N THR A 106 -1.19 -6.94 -11.32
CA THR A 106 -1.92 -7.09 -12.58
C THR A 106 -1.60 -8.40 -13.27
N ASN A 107 -2.57 -8.93 -14.00
CA ASN A 107 -2.37 -10.08 -14.90
C ASN A 107 -2.15 -9.64 -16.35
N GLU A 108 -2.18 -8.34 -16.64
CA GLU A 108 -1.92 -7.84 -17.98
C GLU A 108 -0.43 -7.82 -18.31
N LYS A 109 -0.14 -7.91 -19.61
CA LYS A 109 1.22 -7.86 -20.13
C LYS A 109 1.80 -6.46 -19.94
N LYS A 110 3.11 -6.40 -19.65
CA LYS A 110 3.90 -5.17 -19.44
C LYS A 110 3.65 -4.07 -20.48
N ASN A 111 3.42 -4.44 -21.74
CA ASN A 111 3.24 -3.51 -22.86
C ASN A 111 1.96 -2.64 -22.75
N ASN A 112 0.93 -3.10 -22.03
CA ASN A 112 -0.29 -2.32 -21.84
C ASN A 112 -0.18 -1.30 -20.70
N ILE A 113 0.77 -1.52 -19.78
CA ILE A 113 0.89 -0.74 -18.54
C ILE A 113 2.01 0.30 -18.65
N CYS A 114 3.14 -0.07 -19.26
CA CYS A 114 4.24 0.83 -19.53
C CYS A 114 4.15 1.32 -20.98
N LYS A 115 3.48 2.46 -21.18
CA LYS A 115 3.64 3.29 -22.38
C LYS A 115 4.43 4.54 -22.02
#